data_AF-A0A1D8TU16-F1
#
_entry.id   AF-A0A1D8TU16-F1
#
_cell.length_a   1.000
_cell.length_b   1.000
_cell.length_c   1.000
_cell.angle_alpha   90.00
_cell.angle_beta   90.00
_cell.angle_gamma   90.00
#
_symmetry.space_group_name_H-M   'P 1'
#
loop_
_entity.id
_entity.type
_entity.pdbx_description
1 polymer ?
#
loop_
_entity_poly.entity_id
_entity_poly.type
_entity_poly.pdbx_seq_one_letter_code
_entity_poly.pdbx_strand_id
1 'polypeptide(L)'
;MKTDTIQRQIKSFKKRFGEAHLLLACHAALPLAITPDLLYCIWTNFQQDVKGRGIDIPWVAVTDLLFSGLWEEVGLEIYEMDATIREMLLNYLKDNHNFGEQRIKELSEFLLVYIQPQLESDDPDIQEFAKAQRWTAQAYLRPKASAKGLGLALSRAYQHDRDDLIRIAAVVETLSEPLSKFKKLLIYGRGMTRFARGDLEGAKAEFDKIRRWGNHAHVAGVRLLLPKNQELTREKPKSFRVYWRTLGILILISAGTVGTVTWVPLTSPPPDSTSIKVKDMPGCSTSAVRGLDQQLINRLNVVAPNSLVSFADLNVDMGPAVWPYLQLPAKQALQQAIDERGRSLSVNSAYRTIAQQLALFNHARNQRCGISRDSVAPPPRSNHQTGIALDINDEQAWKPFLEKYGWKWYGPTDAPHFDYRGGNTIYIGADSVRAFQQLWNLNNPTDRIKENGMFDAETELRLNNSPVDGFPKES
;
A
#
# COMPACT_ATOMS: atom_id res chain seq x y z
N MET A 1 -33.32 -16.26 -7.98
CA MET A 1 -33.75 -14.94 -7.47
C MET A 1 -32.59 -13.97 -7.19
N LYS A 2 -31.62 -14.25 -6.30
CA LYS A 2 -30.47 -13.33 -6.07
C LYS A 2 -29.56 -13.19 -7.31
N THR A 3 -29.20 -14.31 -7.95
CA THR A 3 -28.35 -14.34 -9.16
C THR A 3 -29.00 -13.64 -10.36
N ASP A 4 -30.31 -13.82 -10.58
CA ASP A 4 -31.03 -13.17 -11.70
C ASP A 4 -31.11 -11.64 -11.53
N THR A 5 -31.15 -11.17 -10.29
CA THR A 5 -31.09 -9.73 -9.98
C THR A 5 -29.70 -9.16 -10.25
N ILE A 6 -28.65 -9.87 -9.85
CA ILE A 6 -27.25 -9.46 -10.09
C ILE A 6 -26.91 -9.48 -11.59
N GLN A 7 -27.36 -10.51 -12.32
CA GLN A 7 -27.22 -10.54 -13.78
C GLN A 7 -27.89 -9.33 -14.45
N ARG A 8 -29.07 -8.92 -13.97
CA ARG A 8 -29.73 -7.71 -14.45
C ARG A 8 -28.95 -6.44 -14.08
N GLN A 9 -28.35 -6.38 -12.90
CA GLN A 9 -27.52 -5.26 -12.47
C GLN A 9 -26.29 -5.09 -13.37
N ILE A 10 -25.53 -6.16 -13.62
CA ILE A 10 -24.36 -6.13 -14.52
C ILE A 10 -24.77 -5.77 -15.96
N LYS A 11 -25.88 -6.34 -16.46
CA LYS A 11 -26.41 -5.98 -17.78
C LYS A 11 -26.83 -4.51 -17.86
N SER A 12 -27.44 -3.98 -16.79
CA SER A 12 -27.82 -2.57 -16.70
C SER A 12 -26.60 -1.66 -16.69
N PHE A 13 -25.56 -2.02 -15.92
CA PHE A 13 -24.29 -1.32 -15.89
C PHE A 13 -23.65 -1.25 -17.28
N LYS A 14 -23.50 -2.38 -17.96
CA LYS A 14 -23.00 -2.44 -19.35
C LYS A 14 -23.87 -1.61 -20.31
N LYS A 15 -25.19 -1.66 -20.18
CA LYS A 15 -26.09 -0.86 -21.03
C LYS A 15 -25.92 0.64 -20.82
N ARG A 16 -25.64 1.07 -19.58
CA ARG A 16 -25.49 2.48 -19.22
C ARG A 16 -24.13 3.05 -19.63
N PHE A 17 -23.05 2.31 -19.37
CA PHE A 17 -21.69 2.83 -19.51
C PHE A 17 -20.90 2.23 -20.68
N GLY A 18 -21.32 1.08 -21.22
CA GLY A 18 -20.68 0.42 -22.34
C GLY A 18 -19.78 -0.75 -21.94
N GLU A 19 -19.20 -1.38 -22.97
CA GLU A 19 -18.36 -2.57 -22.79
C GLU A 19 -17.03 -2.26 -22.09
N ALA A 20 -16.40 -1.12 -22.41
CA ALA A 20 -15.10 -0.77 -21.85
C ALA A 20 -15.17 -0.59 -20.31
N HIS A 21 -16.23 0.03 -19.79
CA HIS A 21 -16.49 0.10 -18.35
C HIS A 21 -16.75 -1.28 -17.73
N LEU A 22 -17.49 -2.16 -18.41
CA LEU A 22 -17.68 -3.53 -17.92
C LEU A 22 -16.34 -4.26 -17.85
N LEU A 23 -15.47 -4.07 -18.84
CA LEU A 23 -14.13 -4.67 -18.82
C LEU A 23 -13.30 -4.12 -17.66
N LEU A 24 -13.33 -2.82 -17.37
CA LEU A 24 -12.69 -2.30 -16.15
C LEU A 24 -13.23 -2.94 -14.88
N ALA A 25 -14.56 -3.09 -14.77
CA ALA A 25 -15.19 -3.78 -13.64
C ALA A 25 -14.71 -5.23 -13.51
N CYS A 26 -14.49 -5.92 -14.64
CA CYS A 26 -13.96 -7.28 -14.66
C CYS A 26 -12.51 -7.35 -14.17
N HIS A 27 -11.65 -6.41 -14.57
CA HIS A 27 -10.27 -6.34 -14.06
C HIS A 27 -10.24 -6.01 -12.57
N ALA A 28 -11.07 -5.05 -12.14
CA ALA A 28 -11.20 -4.62 -10.75
C ALA A 28 -11.81 -5.69 -9.83
N ALA A 29 -12.46 -6.73 -10.37
CA ALA A 29 -13.00 -7.84 -9.59
C ALA A 29 -11.91 -8.79 -9.05
N LEU A 30 -10.66 -8.72 -9.54
CA LEU A 30 -9.60 -9.59 -9.03
C LEU A 30 -9.23 -9.25 -7.57
N PRO A 31 -8.83 -8.01 -7.23
CA PRO A 31 -8.66 -7.61 -5.83
C PRO A 31 -9.88 -7.93 -4.95
N LEU A 32 -9.67 -8.18 -3.66
CA LEU A 32 -10.78 -8.38 -2.71
C LEU A 32 -11.48 -7.07 -2.34
N ALA A 33 -10.68 -6.01 -2.25
CA ALA A 33 -11.10 -4.64 -2.05
C ALA A 33 -10.27 -3.71 -2.96
N ILE A 34 -10.76 -2.52 -3.25
CA ILE A 34 -10.04 -1.54 -4.05
C ILE A 34 -10.02 -0.18 -3.35
N THR A 35 -8.96 0.57 -3.60
CA THR A 35 -8.92 2.02 -3.37
C THR A 35 -9.08 2.74 -4.72
N PRO A 36 -9.43 4.03 -4.75
CA PRO A 36 -9.40 4.83 -5.98
C PRO A 36 -8.04 4.72 -6.68
N ASP A 37 -6.95 4.79 -5.92
CA ASP A 37 -5.58 4.62 -6.41
C ASP A 37 -5.37 3.26 -7.09
N LEU A 38 -5.69 2.14 -6.42
CA LEU A 38 -5.56 0.81 -7.02
C LEU A 38 -6.41 0.68 -8.29
N LEU A 39 -7.64 1.23 -8.30
CA LEU A 39 -8.49 1.18 -9.48
C LEU A 39 -7.92 2.01 -10.64
N TYR A 40 -7.33 3.17 -10.37
CA TYR A 40 -6.60 3.96 -11.37
C TYR A 40 -5.36 3.20 -11.88
N CYS A 41 -4.61 2.54 -11.01
CA CYS A 41 -3.47 1.73 -11.43
C CYS A 41 -3.90 0.52 -12.29
N ILE A 42 -5.04 -0.11 -11.98
CA ILE A 42 -5.62 -1.15 -12.86
C ILE A 42 -6.03 -0.54 -14.20
N TRP A 43 -6.73 0.59 -14.19
CA TRP A 43 -7.12 1.27 -15.42
C TRP A 43 -5.90 1.61 -16.29
N THR A 44 -4.85 2.22 -15.74
CA THR A 44 -3.70 2.67 -16.54
C THR A 44 -2.88 1.50 -17.13
N ASN A 45 -2.76 0.38 -16.39
CA ASN A 45 -1.93 -0.75 -16.82
C ASN A 45 -2.66 -1.74 -17.74
N PHE A 46 -3.99 -1.72 -17.78
CA PHE A 46 -4.80 -2.73 -18.49
C PHE A 46 -5.69 -2.11 -19.60
N GLN A 47 -5.10 -1.26 -20.44
CA GLN A 47 -5.77 -0.63 -21.59
C GLN A 47 -5.79 -1.48 -22.87
N GLN A 48 -5.10 -2.61 -22.88
CA GLN A 48 -5.01 -3.51 -24.03
C GLN A 48 -5.48 -4.90 -23.63
N ASP A 49 -5.94 -5.70 -24.59
CA ASP A 49 -6.21 -7.13 -24.44
C ASP A 49 -4.89 -7.94 -24.44
N VAL A 50 -4.95 -9.26 -24.25
CA VAL A 50 -3.71 -10.10 -24.19
C VAL A 50 -3.03 -10.25 -25.55
N LYS A 51 -3.64 -9.74 -26.62
CA LYS A 51 -3.13 -9.71 -27.99
C LYS A 51 -2.63 -8.31 -28.37
N GLY A 52 -2.60 -7.36 -27.44
CA GLY A 52 -2.14 -5.99 -27.64
C GLY A 52 -3.14 -5.06 -28.33
N ARG A 53 -4.42 -5.45 -28.47
CA ARG A 53 -5.45 -4.57 -29.04
C ARG A 53 -6.03 -3.67 -27.96
N GLY A 54 -6.20 -2.38 -28.28
CA GLY A 54 -6.81 -1.41 -27.37
C GLY A 54 -8.23 -1.80 -26.94
N ILE A 55 -8.53 -1.57 -25.66
CA ILE A 55 -9.86 -1.71 -25.05
C ILE A 55 -10.55 -0.33 -24.93
N ASP A 56 -9.75 0.75 -24.99
CA ASP A 56 -10.19 2.15 -24.96
C ASP A 56 -11.09 2.48 -23.76
N ILE A 57 -10.65 2.09 -22.56
CA ILE A 57 -11.39 2.36 -21.33
C ILE A 57 -11.21 3.84 -20.99
N PRO A 58 -12.28 4.65 -20.97
CA PRO A 58 -12.14 6.07 -20.71
C PRO A 58 -11.75 6.30 -19.24
N TRP A 59 -10.96 7.34 -18.97
CA TRP A 59 -10.49 7.64 -17.62
C TRP A 59 -11.64 7.85 -16.62
N VAL A 60 -12.78 8.41 -17.08
CA VAL A 60 -13.99 8.60 -16.26
C VAL A 60 -14.60 7.28 -15.76
N ALA A 61 -14.24 6.15 -16.37
CA ALA A 61 -14.73 4.84 -15.97
C ALA A 61 -14.34 4.45 -14.54
N VAL A 62 -13.23 4.98 -14.02
CA VAL A 62 -12.81 4.75 -12.63
C VAL A 62 -13.87 5.32 -11.68
N THR A 63 -14.22 6.59 -11.86
CA THR A 63 -15.25 7.27 -11.07
C THR A 63 -16.62 6.65 -11.29
N ASP A 64 -17.02 6.43 -12.55
CA ASP A 64 -18.31 5.82 -12.90
C ASP A 64 -18.48 4.45 -12.24
N LEU A 65 -17.41 3.65 -12.16
CA LEU A 65 -17.43 2.33 -11.55
C LEU A 65 -17.62 2.41 -10.03
N LEU A 66 -16.88 3.27 -9.33
CA LEU A 66 -17.01 3.45 -7.87
C LEU A 66 -18.42 3.91 -7.47
N PHE A 67 -19.06 4.78 -8.28
CA PHE A 67 -20.41 5.28 -8.01
C PHE A 67 -21.55 4.48 -8.69
N SER A 68 -21.23 3.34 -9.31
CA SER A 68 -22.21 2.54 -10.06
C SER A 68 -23.18 1.72 -9.20
N GLY A 69 -22.86 1.55 -7.91
CA GLY A 69 -23.52 0.60 -7.02
C GLY A 69 -23.13 -0.87 -7.24
N LEU A 70 -22.12 -1.15 -8.09
CA LEU A 70 -21.44 -2.46 -8.11
C LEU A 70 -20.46 -2.62 -6.94
N TRP A 71 -20.04 -1.51 -6.35
CA TRP A 71 -19.12 -1.41 -5.23
C TRP A 71 -19.80 -0.73 -4.05
N GLU A 72 -19.43 -1.14 -2.85
CA GLU A 72 -19.86 -0.54 -1.59
C GLU A 72 -18.62 0.00 -0.86
N GLU A 73 -18.67 1.24 -0.40
CA GLU A 73 -17.63 1.80 0.46
C GLU A 73 -17.77 1.20 1.86
N VAL A 74 -16.73 0.49 2.30
CA VAL A 74 -16.70 -0.24 3.58
C VAL A 74 -15.74 0.38 4.60
N GLY A 75 -14.93 1.34 4.16
CA GLY A 75 -14.01 2.15 4.95
C GLY A 75 -13.58 3.37 4.13
N LEU A 76 -12.87 4.32 4.75
CA LEU A 76 -12.43 5.54 4.07
C LEU A 76 -11.64 5.17 2.81
N GLU A 77 -12.23 5.46 1.64
CA GLU A 77 -11.68 5.15 0.32
C GLU A 77 -11.40 3.65 0.06
N ILE A 78 -12.04 2.75 0.81
CA ILE A 78 -11.94 1.30 0.61
C ILE A 78 -13.30 0.78 0.15
N TYR A 79 -13.30 0.17 -1.04
CA TYR A 79 -14.51 -0.34 -1.68
C TYR A 79 -14.44 -1.85 -1.84
N GLU A 80 -15.55 -2.53 -1.53
CA GLU A 80 -15.72 -3.97 -1.72
C GLU A 80 -16.89 -4.26 -2.67
N MET A 81 -16.86 -5.44 -3.29
CA MET A 81 -17.90 -5.91 -4.21
C MET A 81 -18.57 -7.17 -3.63
N ASP A 82 -19.89 -7.32 -3.80
CA ASP A 82 -20.59 -8.57 -3.43
C ASP A 82 -19.91 -9.77 -4.11
N ALA A 83 -19.62 -10.81 -3.32
CA ALA A 83 -18.88 -11.98 -3.79
C ALA A 83 -19.48 -12.64 -5.04
N THR A 84 -20.81 -12.59 -5.21
CA THR A 84 -21.50 -13.15 -6.38
C THR A 84 -21.28 -12.27 -7.62
N ILE A 85 -21.30 -10.93 -7.46
CA ILE A 85 -20.96 -10.00 -8.55
C ILE A 85 -19.50 -10.23 -8.95
N ARG A 86 -18.61 -10.30 -7.97
CA ARG A 86 -17.17 -10.55 -8.17
C ARG A 86 -16.93 -11.85 -8.95
N GLU A 87 -17.54 -12.95 -8.53
CA GLU A 87 -17.44 -14.24 -9.22
C GLU A 87 -17.92 -14.14 -10.68
N MET A 88 -19.06 -13.49 -10.91
CA MET A 88 -19.61 -13.35 -12.26
C MET A 88 -18.72 -12.50 -13.18
N LEU A 89 -18.14 -11.41 -12.67
CA LEU A 89 -17.23 -10.55 -13.45
C LEU A 89 -15.89 -11.25 -13.73
N LEU A 90 -15.36 -12.02 -12.77
CA LEU A 90 -14.18 -12.84 -13.01
C LEU A 90 -14.43 -13.94 -14.04
N ASN A 91 -15.59 -14.60 -14.00
CA ASN A 91 -15.96 -15.57 -15.03
C ASN A 91 -16.12 -14.91 -16.40
N TYR A 92 -16.71 -13.70 -16.46
CA TYR A 92 -16.77 -12.93 -17.70
C TYR A 92 -15.37 -12.67 -18.29
N LEU A 93 -14.40 -12.33 -17.44
CA LEU A 93 -13.01 -12.10 -17.88
C LEU A 93 -12.34 -13.40 -18.38
N LYS A 94 -12.57 -14.52 -17.68
CA LYS A 94 -12.00 -15.83 -18.01
C LYS A 94 -12.60 -16.45 -19.28
N ASP A 95 -13.90 -16.27 -19.49
CA ASP A 95 -14.59 -16.82 -20.66
C ASP A 95 -14.34 -15.98 -21.93
N ASN A 96 -13.79 -14.77 -21.77
CA ASN A 96 -13.49 -13.89 -22.89
C ASN A 96 -12.20 -14.33 -23.63
N HIS A 97 -12.37 -14.68 -24.91
CA HIS A 97 -11.29 -15.13 -25.83
C HIS A 97 -10.15 -14.12 -26.07
N ASN A 98 -10.29 -12.86 -25.63
CA ASN A 98 -9.26 -11.82 -25.70
C ASN A 98 -8.51 -11.64 -24.38
N PHE A 99 -8.89 -12.36 -23.33
CA PHE A 99 -8.31 -12.27 -22.00
C PHE A 99 -7.98 -13.66 -21.46
N GLY A 100 -9.00 -14.37 -20.98
CA GLY A 100 -8.84 -15.70 -20.42
C GLY A 100 -8.03 -15.74 -19.13
N GLU A 101 -7.58 -16.95 -18.79
CA GLU A 101 -6.72 -17.21 -17.62
C GLU A 101 -5.40 -16.43 -17.65
N GLN A 102 -4.91 -16.04 -18.84
CA GLN A 102 -3.71 -15.24 -18.96
C GLN A 102 -3.89 -13.86 -18.30
N ARG A 103 -5.00 -13.17 -18.58
CA ARG A 103 -5.25 -11.85 -17.97
C ARG A 103 -5.38 -11.92 -16.45
N ILE A 104 -5.95 -13.01 -15.92
CA ILE A 104 -6.03 -13.23 -14.47
C ILE A 104 -4.64 -13.33 -13.84
N LYS A 105 -3.69 -13.99 -14.51
CA LYS A 105 -2.30 -14.08 -14.05
C LYS A 105 -1.60 -12.72 -14.09
N GLU A 106 -1.75 -11.97 -15.19
CA GLU A 106 -1.16 -10.64 -15.33
C GLU A 106 -1.69 -9.66 -14.26
N LEU A 107 -3.00 -9.67 -14.01
CA LEU A 107 -3.61 -8.89 -12.93
C LEU A 107 -3.11 -9.34 -11.54
N SER A 108 -2.88 -10.64 -11.34
CA SER A 108 -2.36 -11.16 -10.08
C SER A 108 -0.90 -10.76 -9.86
N GLU A 109 -0.07 -10.78 -10.90
CA GLU A 109 1.33 -10.34 -10.85
C GLU A 109 1.40 -8.84 -10.59
N PHE A 110 0.60 -8.05 -11.31
CA PHE A 110 0.43 -6.63 -11.05
C PHE A 110 0.03 -6.36 -9.60
N LEU A 111 -0.98 -7.08 -9.08
CA LEU A 111 -1.46 -6.88 -7.72
C LEU A 111 -0.37 -7.18 -6.68
N LEU A 112 0.49 -8.18 -6.90
CA LEU A 112 1.63 -8.46 -6.02
C LEU A 112 2.66 -7.33 -6.01
N VAL A 113 2.94 -6.73 -7.18
CA VAL A 113 3.86 -5.59 -7.27
C VAL A 113 3.24 -4.37 -6.58
N TYR A 114 1.96 -4.10 -6.85
CA TYR A 114 1.24 -2.96 -6.29
C TYR A 114 1.25 -2.94 -4.77
N ILE A 115 0.99 -4.10 -4.13
CA ILE A 115 0.85 -4.18 -2.67
C ILE A 115 2.17 -4.29 -1.90
N GLN A 116 3.31 -4.39 -2.60
CA GLN A 116 4.61 -4.64 -1.95
C GLN A 116 4.94 -3.55 -0.91
N PRO A 117 4.79 -2.25 -1.19
CA PRO A 117 5.01 -1.20 -0.18
C PRO A 117 4.05 -1.29 1.01
N GLN A 118 2.80 -1.68 0.78
CA GLN A 118 1.76 -1.76 1.81
C GLN A 118 1.97 -2.96 2.74
N LEU A 119 2.55 -4.06 2.23
CA LEU A 119 2.98 -5.20 3.06
C LEU A 119 4.07 -4.83 4.06
N GLU A 120 4.85 -3.78 3.76
CA GLU A 120 5.94 -3.25 4.57
C GLU A 120 5.51 -2.04 5.41
N SER A 121 4.22 -1.68 5.38
CA SER A 121 3.68 -0.58 6.18
C SER A 121 3.68 -0.90 7.67
N ASP A 122 4.00 0.11 8.48
CA ASP A 122 3.86 0.09 9.94
C ASP A 122 2.40 0.25 10.39
N ASP A 123 1.53 0.71 9.50
CA ASP A 123 0.09 0.77 9.75
C ASP A 123 -0.49 -0.65 9.63
N PRO A 124 -0.98 -1.23 10.74
CA PRO A 124 -1.51 -2.59 10.74
C PRO A 124 -2.69 -2.77 9.77
N ASP A 125 -3.52 -1.75 9.58
CA ASP A 125 -4.70 -1.84 8.72
C ASP A 125 -4.29 -1.87 7.23
N ILE A 126 -3.30 -1.05 6.86
CA ILE A 126 -2.70 -1.08 5.51
C ILE A 126 -2.01 -2.42 5.26
N GLN A 127 -1.25 -2.91 6.23
CA GLN A 127 -0.55 -4.18 6.12
C GLN A 127 -1.55 -5.35 6.02
N GLU A 128 -2.65 -5.32 6.76
CA GLU A 128 -3.68 -6.36 6.71
C GLU A 128 -4.47 -6.33 5.40
N PHE A 129 -4.80 -5.15 4.89
CA PHE A 129 -5.35 -4.98 3.53
C PHE A 129 -4.41 -5.65 2.51
N ALA A 130 -3.12 -5.33 2.55
CA ALA A 130 -2.12 -5.87 1.64
C ALA A 130 -1.96 -7.40 1.76
N LYS A 131 -1.98 -7.96 2.98
CA LYS A 131 -1.91 -9.41 3.21
C LYS A 131 -3.08 -10.15 2.54
N ALA A 132 -4.29 -9.61 2.63
CA ALA A 132 -5.47 -10.21 2.00
C ALA A 132 -5.36 -10.21 0.46
N GLN A 133 -4.89 -9.10 -0.11
CA GLN A 133 -4.63 -9.00 -1.56
C GLN A 133 -3.53 -9.95 -2.01
N ARG A 134 -2.45 -10.10 -1.21
CA ARG A 134 -1.38 -11.06 -1.49
C ARG A 134 -1.90 -12.49 -1.59
N TRP A 135 -2.74 -12.92 -0.65
CA TRP A 135 -3.34 -14.26 -0.70
C TRP A 135 -4.22 -14.46 -1.94
N THR A 136 -4.93 -13.42 -2.35
CA THR A 136 -5.78 -13.41 -3.55
C THR A 136 -4.95 -13.64 -4.81
N ALA A 137 -3.93 -12.81 -5.05
CA ALA A 137 -3.05 -12.97 -6.19
C ALA A 137 -2.33 -14.33 -6.18
N GLN A 138 -1.84 -14.76 -5.01
CA GLN A 138 -1.18 -16.06 -4.88
C GLN A 138 -2.13 -17.24 -5.09
N ALA A 139 -3.42 -17.11 -4.80
CA ALA A 139 -4.38 -18.18 -5.04
C ALA A 139 -4.52 -18.48 -6.55
N TYR A 140 -4.50 -17.45 -7.39
CA TYR A 140 -4.54 -17.61 -8.85
C TYR A 140 -3.18 -18.03 -9.44
N LEU A 141 -2.07 -17.49 -8.94
CA LEU A 141 -0.74 -17.81 -9.48
C LEU A 141 -0.17 -19.16 -8.98
N ARG A 142 -0.34 -19.43 -7.68
CA ARG A 142 0.28 -20.57 -6.98
C ARG A 142 -0.71 -21.19 -5.97
N PRO A 143 -1.81 -21.82 -6.42
CA PRO A 143 -2.90 -22.29 -5.55
C PRO A 143 -2.44 -23.20 -4.40
N LYS A 144 -1.47 -24.08 -4.64
CA LYS A 144 -0.93 -24.99 -3.62
C LYS A 144 -0.13 -24.25 -2.54
N ALA A 145 0.66 -23.25 -2.93
CA ALA A 145 1.43 -22.45 -1.98
C ALA A 145 0.48 -21.54 -1.18
N SER A 146 -0.50 -20.93 -1.84
CA SER A 146 -1.53 -20.12 -1.19
C SER A 146 -2.35 -20.95 -0.19
N ALA A 147 -2.81 -22.16 -0.57
CA ALA A 147 -3.51 -23.07 0.33
C ALA A 147 -2.67 -23.46 1.57
N LYS A 148 -1.35 -23.64 1.40
CA LYS A 148 -0.43 -23.88 2.52
C LYS A 148 -0.34 -22.65 3.42
N GLY A 149 -0.15 -21.46 2.85
CA GLY A 149 -0.06 -20.20 3.59
C GLY A 149 -1.32 -19.89 4.38
N LEU A 150 -2.49 -19.95 3.74
CA LEU A 150 -3.80 -19.76 4.37
C LEU A 150 -4.07 -20.81 5.45
N GLY A 151 -3.68 -22.07 5.22
CA GLY A 151 -3.76 -23.11 6.25
C GLY A 151 -2.92 -22.78 7.49
N LEU A 152 -1.68 -22.34 7.33
CA LEU A 152 -0.82 -21.93 8.45
C LEU A 152 -1.42 -20.74 9.20
N ALA A 153 -1.92 -19.74 8.47
CA ALA A 153 -2.54 -18.55 9.06
C ALA A 153 -3.79 -18.91 9.88
N LEU A 154 -4.69 -19.73 9.33
CA LEU A 154 -5.86 -20.25 10.05
C LEU A 154 -5.49 -21.06 11.29
N SER A 155 -4.44 -21.89 11.21
CA SER A 155 -3.98 -22.69 12.35
C SER A 155 -3.48 -21.80 13.49
N ARG A 156 -2.74 -20.74 13.17
CA ARG A 156 -2.23 -19.78 14.15
C ARG A 156 -3.37 -18.96 14.77
N ALA A 157 -4.26 -18.44 13.93
CA ALA A 157 -5.41 -17.63 14.37
C ALA A 157 -6.32 -18.43 15.31
N TYR A 158 -6.65 -19.68 14.99
CA TYR A 158 -7.48 -20.51 15.86
C TYR A 158 -6.92 -20.69 17.28
N GLN A 159 -5.61 -20.64 17.47
CA GLN A 159 -4.97 -20.78 18.78
C GLN A 159 -4.85 -19.47 19.56
N HIS A 160 -4.81 -18.32 18.88
CA HIS A 160 -4.34 -17.07 19.47
C HIS A 160 -5.21 -15.85 19.19
N ASP A 161 -5.99 -15.83 18.11
CA ASP A 161 -6.70 -14.65 17.64
C ASP A 161 -7.99 -15.01 16.89
N ARG A 162 -9.13 -14.71 17.52
CA ARG A 162 -10.46 -15.02 16.97
C ARG A 162 -10.86 -14.07 15.84
N ASP A 163 -10.42 -12.82 15.87
CA ASP A 163 -10.80 -11.83 14.88
C ASP A 163 -10.05 -12.11 13.56
N ASP A 164 -8.76 -12.46 13.67
CA ASP A 164 -7.99 -12.98 12.54
C ASP A 164 -8.59 -14.28 11.97
N LEU A 165 -9.11 -15.16 12.82
CA LEU A 165 -9.73 -16.40 12.37
C LEU A 165 -10.95 -16.14 11.49
N ILE A 166 -11.79 -15.17 11.85
CA ILE A 166 -12.98 -14.78 11.05
C ILE A 166 -12.52 -14.25 9.70
N ARG A 167 -11.56 -13.31 9.71
CA ARG A 167 -11.09 -12.62 8.52
C ARG A 167 -10.42 -13.57 7.53
N ILE A 168 -9.47 -14.39 7.99
CA ILE A 168 -8.76 -15.35 7.13
C ILE A 168 -9.75 -16.40 6.59
N ALA A 169 -10.71 -16.84 7.40
CA ALA A 169 -11.72 -17.80 6.96
C ALA A 169 -12.65 -17.21 5.88
N ALA A 170 -13.02 -15.93 5.99
CA ALA A 170 -13.76 -15.21 4.96
C ALA A 170 -12.96 -15.11 3.65
N VAL A 171 -11.66 -14.80 3.72
CA VAL A 171 -10.78 -14.82 2.53
C VAL A 171 -10.77 -16.19 1.86
N VAL A 172 -10.66 -17.27 2.63
CA VAL A 172 -10.70 -18.66 2.09
C VAL A 172 -12.03 -18.95 1.38
N GLU A 173 -13.15 -18.46 1.90
CA GLU A 173 -14.46 -18.63 1.29
C GLU A 173 -14.58 -17.85 -0.03
N THR A 174 -14.13 -16.59 -0.04
CA THR A 174 -14.12 -15.75 -1.26
C THR A 174 -13.19 -16.29 -2.35
N LEU A 175 -12.13 -17.01 -1.97
CA LEU A 175 -11.18 -17.66 -2.88
C LEU A 175 -11.55 -19.10 -3.24
N SER A 176 -12.84 -19.47 -3.12
CA SER A 176 -13.31 -20.84 -3.35
C SER A 176 -13.02 -21.41 -4.74
N GLU A 177 -13.09 -20.59 -5.79
CA GLU A 177 -12.79 -20.99 -7.17
C GLU A 177 -11.30 -21.32 -7.38
N PRO A 178 -10.34 -20.41 -7.12
CA PRO A 178 -8.93 -20.72 -7.33
C PRO A 178 -8.41 -21.81 -6.37
N LEU A 179 -9.08 -21.98 -5.22
CA LEU A 179 -8.77 -23.01 -4.23
C LEU A 179 -9.65 -24.26 -4.33
N SER A 180 -10.42 -24.44 -5.41
CA SER A 180 -11.39 -25.53 -5.59
C SER A 180 -10.79 -26.94 -5.42
N LYS A 181 -9.51 -27.11 -5.78
CA LYS A 181 -8.75 -28.37 -5.59
C LYS A 181 -8.47 -28.70 -4.11
N PHE A 182 -8.58 -27.73 -3.20
CA PHE A 182 -8.33 -27.85 -1.77
C PHE A 182 -9.63 -27.91 -0.96
N LYS A 183 -10.56 -28.82 -1.34
CA LYS A 183 -11.89 -28.96 -0.71
C LYS A 183 -11.87 -28.97 0.83
N LYS A 184 -10.87 -29.63 1.44
CA LYS A 184 -10.70 -29.67 2.91
C LYS A 184 -10.45 -28.29 3.52
N LEU A 185 -9.68 -27.43 2.85
CA LEU A 185 -9.43 -26.05 3.28
C LEU A 185 -10.73 -25.24 3.23
N LEU A 186 -11.50 -25.37 2.15
CA LEU A 186 -12.77 -24.65 1.97
C LEU A 186 -13.82 -25.08 3.02
N ILE A 187 -13.92 -26.38 3.30
CA ILE A 187 -14.80 -26.89 4.37
C ILE A 187 -14.33 -26.37 5.74
N TYR A 188 -13.02 -26.41 6.00
CA TYR A 188 -12.46 -25.92 7.25
C TYR A 188 -12.71 -24.41 7.44
N GLY A 189 -12.45 -23.60 6.41
CA GLY A 189 -12.72 -22.17 6.40
C GLY A 189 -14.17 -21.85 6.72
N ARG A 190 -15.13 -22.46 6.00
CA ARG A 190 -16.57 -22.29 6.30
C ARG A 190 -16.93 -22.71 7.72
N GLY A 191 -16.39 -23.83 8.20
CA GLY A 191 -16.57 -24.29 9.57
C GLY A 191 -16.06 -23.28 10.59
N MET A 192 -14.88 -22.69 10.35
CA MET A 192 -14.29 -21.67 11.22
C MET A 192 -15.05 -20.34 11.19
N THR A 193 -15.52 -19.89 10.03
CA THR A 193 -16.39 -18.70 9.92
C THR A 193 -17.64 -18.87 10.78
N ARG A 194 -18.33 -20.02 10.69
CA ARG A 194 -19.52 -20.33 11.49
C ARG A 194 -19.20 -20.43 12.98
N PHE A 195 -18.11 -21.13 13.31
CA PHE A 195 -17.66 -21.31 14.69
C PHE A 195 -17.37 -19.97 15.35
N ALA A 196 -16.62 -19.11 14.67
CA ALA A 196 -16.25 -17.82 15.19
C ALA A 196 -17.46 -16.85 15.29
N ARG A 197 -18.49 -17.02 14.45
CA ARG A 197 -19.78 -16.30 14.56
C ARG A 197 -20.76 -16.88 15.59
N GLY A 198 -20.42 -17.99 16.24
CA GLY A 198 -21.27 -18.65 17.24
C GLY A 198 -22.37 -19.56 16.66
N ASP A 199 -22.38 -19.79 15.35
CA ASP A 199 -23.22 -20.82 14.71
C ASP A 199 -22.56 -22.20 14.93
N LEU A 200 -22.69 -22.72 16.15
CA LEU A 200 -22.01 -23.94 16.57
C LEU A 200 -22.57 -25.19 15.88
N GLU A 201 -23.88 -25.24 15.63
CA GLU A 201 -24.51 -26.35 14.90
C GLU A 201 -24.07 -26.38 13.44
N GLY A 202 -24.09 -25.23 12.76
CA GLY A 202 -23.60 -25.13 11.40
C GLY A 202 -22.09 -25.41 11.29
N ALA A 203 -21.30 -24.92 12.24
CA ALA A 203 -19.87 -25.23 12.33
C ALA A 203 -19.63 -26.74 12.51
N LYS A 204 -20.38 -27.39 13.40
CA LYS A 204 -20.33 -28.84 13.60
C LYS A 204 -20.67 -29.59 12.32
N ALA A 205 -21.73 -29.19 11.62
CA ALA A 205 -22.12 -29.79 10.35
C ALA A 205 -21.03 -29.68 9.27
N GLU A 206 -20.29 -28.56 9.20
CA GLU A 206 -19.14 -28.44 8.30
C GLU A 206 -17.97 -29.33 8.74
N PHE A 207 -17.57 -29.29 10.02
CA PHE A 207 -16.45 -30.08 10.52
C PHE A 207 -16.69 -31.58 10.43
N ASP A 208 -17.92 -32.05 10.62
CA ASP A 208 -18.26 -33.48 10.52
C ASP A 208 -18.04 -34.05 9.11
N LYS A 209 -18.06 -33.21 8.06
CA LYS A 209 -17.70 -33.60 6.69
C LYS A 209 -16.23 -34.02 6.56
N ILE A 210 -15.35 -33.49 7.40
CA ILE A 210 -13.89 -33.77 7.39
C ILE A 210 -13.40 -34.55 8.61
N ARG A 211 -14.17 -34.59 9.70
CA ARG A 211 -13.86 -35.31 10.95
C ARG A 211 -13.80 -36.83 10.80
N ARG A 212 -14.43 -37.39 9.76
CA ARG A 212 -14.32 -38.81 9.39
C ARG A 212 -12.86 -39.27 9.16
N TRP A 213 -11.95 -38.34 8.94
CA TRP A 213 -10.53 -38.58 8.70
C TRP A 213 -9.64 -38.30 9.93
N GLY A 214 -10.24 -38.09 11.10
CA GLY A 214 -9.56 -37.79 12.37
C GLY A 214 -9.87 -36.40 12.92
N ASN A 215 -9.22 -36.04 14.03
CA ASN A 215 -9.43 -34.75 14.72
C ASN A 215 -8.70 -33.56 14.05
N HIS A 216 -8.15 -33.77 12.84
CA HIS A 216 -7.35 -32.80 12.12
C HIS A 216 -7.61 -32.91 10.62
N ALA A 217 -7.49 -31.79 9.90
CA ALA A 217 -7.51 -31.77 8.45
C ALA A 217 -6.10 -31.56 7.90
N HIS A 218 -5.70 -32.33 6.89
CA HIS A 218 -4.45 -32.11 6.17
C HIS A 218 -4.71 -31.33 4.87
N VAL A 219 -4.06 -30.17 4.73
CA VAL A 219 -4.19 -29.25 3.59
C VAL A 219 -2.81 -28.81 3.14
N ALA A 220 -2.41 -29.16 1.91
CA ALA A 220 -1.15 -28.70 1.31
C ALA A 220 0.10 -28.86 2.22
N GLY A 221 0.13 -29.91 3.04
CA GLY A 221 1.21 -30.19 4.00
C GLY A 221 1.05 -29.56 5.38
N VAL A 222 -0.04 -28.83 5.63
CA VAL A 222 -0.41 -28.24 6.93
C VAL A 222 -1.43 -29.12 7.65
N ARG A 223 -1.26 -29.30 8.96
CA ARG A 223 -2.20 -29.99 9.83
C ARG A 223 -3.05 -28.96 10.57
N LEU A 224 -4.34 -28.92 10.29
CA LEU A 224 -5.31 -28.01 10.88
C LEU A 224 -6.10 -28.73 11.98
N LEU A 225 -6.11 -28.19 13.20
CA LEU A 225 -6.86 -28.74 14.33
C LEU A 225 -8.36 -28.46 14.16
N LEU A 226 -9.20 -29.50 14.29
CA LEU A 226 -10.65 -29.31 14.35
C LEU A 226 -11.05 -28.94 15.78
N PRO A 227 -12.01 -27.99 15.97
CA PRO A 227 -12.57 -27.72 17.28
C PRO A 227 -13.08 -28.99 17.95
N LYS A 228 -12.90 -29.12 19.26
CA LYS A 228 -13.35 -30.30 20.00
C LYS A 228 -14.89 -30.33 20.02
N ASN A 229 -15.49 -31.51 20.11
CA ASN A 229 -16.96 -31.63 20.20
C ASN A 229 -17.54 -30.79 21.34
N GLN A 230 -16.85 -30.71 22.48
CA GLN A 230 -17.24 -29.90 23.63
C GLN A 230 -17.26 -28.39 23.34
N GLU A 231 -16.40 -27.91 22.43
CA GLU A 231 -16.37 -26.49 22.01
C GLU A 231 -17.50 -26.17 21.03
N LEU A 232 -18.05 -27.20 20.38
CA LEU A 232 -19.16 -27.10 19.42
C LEU A 232 -20.54 -27.31 20.08
N THR A 233 -20.59 -27.55 21.39
CA THR A 233 -21.83 -27.77 22.15
C THR A 233 -21.97 -26.85 23.37
N ARG A 234 -20.95 -26.09 23.73
CA ARG A 234 -21.00 -25.13 24.85
C ARG A 234 -21.68 -23.84 24.38
N GLU A 235 -22.92 -23.60 24.82
CA GLU A 235 -23.48 -22.24 24.80
C GLU A 235 -22.62 -21.34 25.70
N LYS A 236 -21.93 -20.36 25.13
CA LYS A 236 -21.27 -19.31 25.92
C LYS A 236 -22.31 -18.25 26.31
N PRO A 237 -22.20 -17.66 27.51
CA PRO A 237 -23.10 -16.58 27.94
C PRO A 237 -23.04 -15.41 26.94
N LYS A 238 -24.21 -14.85 26.63
CA LYS A 238 -24.38 -13.78 25.62
C LYS A 238 -23.64 -12.51 26.04
N SER A 239 -22.40 -12.33 25.60
CA SER A 239 -21.80 -11.00 25.50
C SER A 239 -22.29 -10.36 24.20
N PHE A 240 -23.17 -9.36 24.32
CA PHE A 240 -23.70 -8.60 23.18
C PHE A 240 -22.59 -7.78 22.51
N ARG A 241 -22.10 -8.25 21.35
CA ARG A 241 -21.57 -7.39 20.29
C ARG A 241 -22.23 -7.84 19.01
N VAL A 242 -23.14 -7.01 18.50
CA VAL A 242 -23.88 -7.26 17.27
C VAL A 242 -22.89 -7.19 16.10
N TYR A 243 -22.46 -8.35 15.61
CA TYR A 243 -21.75 -8.47 14.34
C TYR A 243 -22.80 -8.37 13.23
N TRP A 244 -22.86 -7.22 12.56
CA TRP A 244 -23.82 -6.99 11.50
C TRP A 244 -23.58 -7.93 10.32
N ARG A 245 -24.70 -8.45 9.81
CA ARG A 245 -24.81 -9.23 8.59
C ARG A 245 -24.57 -8.31 7.38
N THR A 246 -23.37 -8.31 6.82
CA THR A 246 -23.07 -8.21 5.37
C THR A 246 -21.57 -8.47 5.18
N LEU A 247 -21.20 -9.01 4.01
CA LEU A 247 -19.82 -9.22 3.60
C LEU A 247 -19.06 -7.88 3.63
N GLY A 248 -18.27 -7.65 4.67
CA GLY A 248 -17.13 -6.75 4.64
C GLY A 248 -15.93 -7.59 5.06
N ILE A 249 -15.03 -7.90 4.14
CA ILE A 249 -13.82 -8.70 4.41
C ILE A 249 -12.89 -7.92 5.37
N LEU A 250 -13.08 -6.60 5.53
CA LEU A 250 -12.22 -5.72 6.32
C LEU A 250 -12.89 -4.90 7.45
N ILE A 251 -14.18 -5.06 7.78
CA ILE A 251 -14.78 -4.26 8.86
C ILE A 251 -14.55 -4.93 10.22
N LEU A 252 -13.47 -4.56 10.92
CA LEU A 252 -13.43 -4.59 12.39
C LEU A 252 -12.78 -3.33 13.00
N ILE A 253 -13.68 -2.48 13.50
CA ILE A 253 -13.55 -1.39 14.51
C ILE A 253 -13.15 0.01 14.01
N SER A 254 -14.15 0.89 14.00
CA SER A 254 -14.01 2.26 14.54
C SER A 254 -15.23 2.59 15.42
N ALA A 255 -14.99 2.72 16.72
CA ALA A 255 -15.94 3.34 17.65
C ALA A 255 -15.49 4.80 17.81
N GLY A 256 -16.20 5.71 17.14
CA GLY A 256 -16.01 7.16 17.23
C GLY A 256 -17.35 7.84 17.04
N THR A 257 -17.68 8.75 17.94
CA THR A 257 -18.98 9.39 18.18
C THR A 257 -19.72 9.90 16.94
N VAL A 258 -21.02 9.60 16.88
CA VAL A 258 -21.98 10.07 15.87
C VAL A 258 -22.19 11.58 15.99
N GLY A 259 -21.70 12.35 15.02
CA GLY A 259 -22.18 13.70 14.72
C GLY A 259 -23.12 13.64 13.52
N THR A 260 -24.37 14.07 13.70
CA THR A 260 -25.36 14.13 12.62
C THR A 260 -24.99 15.21 11.60
N VAL A 261 -24.62 14.82 10.38
CA VAL A 261 -24.43 15.75 9.25
C VAL A 261 -25.67 15.68 8.35
N THR A 262 -26.38 16.80 8.26
CA THR A 262 -27.50 16.98 7.32
C THR A 262 -26.96 17.24 5.91
N TRP A 263 -27.42 16.44 4.95
CA TRP A 263 -27.07 16.58 3.53
C TRP A 263 -27.70 17.82 2.90
N VAL A 264 -26.87 18.69 2.31
CA VAL A 264 -27.29 19.72 1.35
C VAL A 264 -26.75 19.29 -0.02
N PRO A 265 -27.59 19.24 -1.08
CA PRO A 265 -27.13 18.82 -2.40
C PRO A 265 -26.30 19.94 -3.06
N LEU A 266 -25.04 19.68 -3.36
CA LEU A 266 -24.18 20.58 -4.13
C LEU A 266 -24.27 20.23 -5.62
N THR A 267 -25.12 20.95 -6.34
CA THR A 267 -24.94 21.19 -7.77
C THR A 267 -23.98 22.36 -7.95
N SER A 268 -22.69 22.08 -8.08
CA SER A 268 -21.70 23.01 -8.63
C SER A 268 -20.51 22.21 -9.20
N PRO A 269 -19.89 22.67 -10.30
CA PRO A 269 -18.68 22.04 -10.82
C PRO A 269 -17.57 22.06 -9.76
N PRO A 270 -16.62 21.09 -9.75
CA PRO A 270 -15.55 21.08 -8.76
C PRO A 270 -14.77 22.39 -8.87
N PRO A 271 -14.56 23.13 -7.76
CA PRO A 271 -13.66 24.27 -7.78
C PRO A 271 -12.26 23.74 -8.13
N ASP A 272 -11.47 24.52 -8.88
CA ASP A 272 -10.02 24.34 -8.97
C ASP A 272 -9.51 24.06 -7.55
N SER A 273 -9.12 22.82 -7.25
CA SER A 273 -8.52 22.51 -5.96
C SER A 273 -7.13 23.14 -6.00
N THR A 274 -6.99 24.28 -5.35
CA THR A 274 -5.68 24.88 -5.09
C THR A 274 -4.92 23.93 -4.18
N SER A 275 -4.21 22.96 -4.76
CA SER A 275 -3.29 22.11 -4.00
C SER A 275 -2.35 23.00 -3.19
N ILE A 276 -2.14 22.66 -1.92
CA ILE A 276 -1.19 23.40 -1.08
C ILE A 276 0.17 23.38 -1.78
N LYS A 277 0.82 24.54 -1.82
CA LYS A 277 2.14 24.71 -2.43
C LYS A 277 3.24 24.45 -1.40
N VAL A 278 4.41 24.02 -1.82
CA VAL A 278 5.57 23.79 -0.91
C VAL A 278 5.89 25.01 -0.04
N LYS A 279 5.79 26.23 -0.57
CA LYS A 279 6.01 27.46 0.20
C LYS A 279 4.96 27.72 1.29
N ASP A 280 3.74 27.20 1.08
CA ASP A 280 2.56 27.41 1.91
C ASP A 280 2.28 26.18 2.82
N MET A 281 3.24 25.26 2.92
CA MET A 281 3.12 24.02 3.66
C MET A 281 2.69 24.24 5.12
N PRO A 282 1.59 23.58 5.57
CA PRO A 282 1.11 23.68 6.94
C PRO A 282 1.95 22.83 7.90
N GLY A 283 1.95 23.21 9.18
CA GLY A 283 2.65 22.44 10.21
C GLY A 283 4.17 22.49 10.10
N CYS A 284 4.82 21.46 10.65
CA CYS A 284 6.27 21.36 10.78
C CYS A 284 6.86 20.00 10.35
N SER A 285 6.00 19.04 10.00
CA SER A 285 6.43 17.71 9.60
C SER A 285 6.69 17.67 8.10
N THR A 286 7.89 17.29 7.68
CA THR A 286 8.26 17.13 6.26
C THR A 286 7.47 16.03 5.55
N SER A 287 6.71 15.20 6.26
CA SER A 287 5.77 14.24 5.65
C SER A 287 4.67 14.92 4.83
N ALA A 288 4.40 16.21 5.02
CA ALA A 288 3.37 16.91 4.24
C ALA A 288 3.72 17.07 2.75
N VAL A 289 5.00 16.92 2.36
CA VAL A 289 5.43 16.92 0.94
C VAL A 289 5.65 15.51 0.38
N ARG A 290 5.15 14.48 1.06
CA ARG A 290 5.43 13.07 0.72
C ARG A 290 4.98 12.68 -0.69
N GLY A 291 3.87 13.23 -1.18
CA GLY A 291 3.39 12.98 -2.54
C GLY A 291 4.39 13.49 -3.59
N LEU A 292 4.79 14.76 -3.50
CA LEU A 292 5.81 15.35 -4.37
C LEU A 292 7.17 14.64 -4.24
N ASP A 293 7.57 14.28 -3.02
CA ASP A 293 8.81 13.56 -2.75
C ASP A 293 8.89 12.23 -3.50
N GLN A 294 7.80 11.46 -3.53
CA GLN A 294 7.76 10.17 -4.21
C GLN A 294 8.03 10.35 -5.72
N GLN A 295 7.42 11.38 -6.34
CA GLN A 295 7.66 11.67 -7.76
C GLN A 295 9.12 12.09 -8.01
N LEU A 296 9.69 12.88 -7.10
CA LEU A 296 11.09 13.31 -7.19
C LEU A 296 12.07 12.14 -7.05
N ILE A 297 11.78 11.19 -6.16
CA ILE A 297 12.57 9.95 -6.02
C ILE A 297 12.43 9.09 -7.28
N ASN A 298 11.21 8.92 -7.79
CA ASN A 298 10.95 8.20 -9.04
C ASN A 298 11.74 8.83 -10.21
N ARG A 299 11.78 10.16 -10.30
CA ARG A 299 12.56 10.88 -11.31
C ARG A 299 14.06 10.79 -11.10
N LEU A 300 14.53 10.87 -9.86
CA LEU A 300 15.94 10.68 -9.58
C LEU A 300 16.41 9.29 -10.03
N ASN A 301 15.60 8.25 -9.86
CA ASN A 301 15.91 6.91 -10.34
C ASN A 301 16.01 6.81 -11.87
N VAL A 302 15.34 7.70 -12.61
CA VAL A 302 15.48 7.81 -14.08
C VAL A 302 16.74 8.59 -14.46
N VAL A 303 17.02 9.71 -13.78
CA VAL A 303 18.16 10.60 -14.09
C VAL A 303 19.50 9.98 -13.66
N ALA A 304 19.52 9.32 -12.51
CA ALA A 304 20.70 8.72 -11.90
C ALA A 304 20.34 7.33 -11.33
N PRO A 305 20.16 6.32 -12.19
CA PRO A 305 19.77 4.97 -11.78
C PRO A 305 20.80 4.36 -10.83
N ASN A 306 20.34 3.56 -9.88
CA ASN A 306 21.15 2.88 -8.85
C ASN A 306 21.98 3.82 -7.95
N SER A 307 21.71 5.13 -7.97
CA SER A 307 22.38 6.10 -7.10
C SER A 307 21.98 5.95 -5.63
N LEU A 308 20.75 5.50 -5.39
CA LEU A 308 20.18 5.25 -4.07
C LEU A 308 19.64 3.82 -3.99
N VAL A 309 19.79 3.22 -2.82
CA VAL A 309 19.22 1.92 -2.46
C VAL A 309 18.48 2.03 -1.14
N SER A 310 17.38 1.30 -1.01
CA SER A 310 16.64 1.26 0.26
C SER A 310 17.45 0.53 1.32
N PHE A 311 17.49 1.04 2.54
CA PHE A 311 18.00 0.37 3.75
C PHE A 311 16.87 -0.07 4.71
N ALA A 312 15.61 -0.03 4.27
CA ALA A 312 14.47 -0.45 5.09
C ALA A 312 14.52 -1.94 5.50
N ASP A 313 15.32 -2.74 4.79
CA ASP A 313 15.60 -4.14 5.09
C ASP A 313 16.56 -4.35 6.26
N LEU A 314 17.24 -3.30 6.74
CA LEU A 314 18.15 -3.36 7.89
C LEU A 314 17.35 -3.41 9.21
N ASN A 315 18.00 -3.78 10.31
CA ASN A 315 17.41 -3.72 11.66
C ASN A 315 17.38 -2.25 12.14
N VAL A 316 16.44 -1.48 11.59
CA VAL A 316 16.22 -0.06 11.86
C VAL A 316 14.77 0.20 12.27
N ASP A 317 14.57 1.16 13.18
CA ASP A 317 13.27 1.73 13.50
C ASP A 317 13.21 3.15 12.91
N MET A 318 12.15 3.50 12.19
CA MET A 318 12.05 4.82 11.56
C MET A 318 10.62 5.31 11.50
N GLY A 319 10.43 6.62 11.62
CA GLY A 319 9.12 7.25 11.49
C GLY A 319 8.74 7.54 10.03
N PRO A 320 7.48 7.90 9.76
CA PRO A 320 6.95 8.06 8.40
C PRO A 320 7.57 9.24 7.61
N ALA A 321 8.28 10.15 8.26
CA ALA A 321 8.99 11.24 7.58
C ALA A 321 10.34 10.82 6.98
N VAL A 322 10.84 9.63 7.33
CA VAL A 322 12.12 9.11 6.85
C VAL A 322 11.94 8.48 5.47
N TRP A 323 12.80 8.90 4.53
CA TRP A 323 12.99 8.17 3.28
C TRP A 323 14.18 7.24 3.44
N PRO A 324 13.99 5.91 3.46
CA PRO A 324 15.03 4.96 3.84
C PRO A 324 16.02 4.70 2.70
N TYR A 325 16.52 5.74 2.06
CA TYR A 325 17.47 5.63 0.97
C TYR A 325 18.86 6.10 1.40
N LEU A 326 19.87 5.36 0.97
CA LEU A 326 21.28 5.72 1.07
C LEU A 326 21.97 5.30 -0.23
N GLN A 327 23.17 5.82 -0.49
CA GLN A 327 24.04 5.22 -1.49
C GLN A 327 24.49 3.84 -1.03
N LEU A 328 24.73 2.93 -1.97
CA LEU A 328 25.06 1.53 -1.68
C LEU A 328 26.22 1.36 -0.67
N PRO A 329 27.37 2.06 -0.79
CA PRO A 329 28.46 1.92 0.19
C PRO A 329 28.06 2.38 1.60
N ALA A 330 27.24 3.43 1.71
CA ALA A 330 26.72 3.91 2.98
C ALA A 330 25.75 2.89 3.60
N LYS A 331 24.83 2.32 2.82
CA LYS A 331 23.95 1.22 3.28
C LYS A 331 24.77 0.04 3.79
N GLN A 332 25.79 -0.39 3.06
CA GLN A 332 26.64 -1.52 3.45
C GLN A 332 27.38 -1.24 4.76
N ALA A 333 27.94 -0.05 4.92
CA ALA A 333 28.56 0.37 6.18
C ALA A 333 27.56 0.43 7.35
N LEU A 334 26.34 0.91 7.09
CA LEU A 334 25.27 0.92 8.09
C LEU A 334 24.90 -0.49 8.55
N GLN A 335 24.74 -1.43 7.61
CA GLN A 335 24.48 -2.83 7.92
C GLN A 335 25.58 -3.42 8.83
N GLN A 336 26.85 -3.18 8.52
CA GLN A 336 27.96 -3.69 9.35
C GLN A 336 27.93 -3.12 10.78
N ALA A 337 27.62 -1.83 10.94
CA ALA A 337 27.50 -1.21 12.25
C ALA A 337 26.33 -1.79 13.06
N ILE A 338 25.19 -2.01 12.40
CA ILE A 338 23.98 -2.60 13.01
C ILE A 338 24.23 -4.06 13.40
N ASP A 339 24.84 -4.86 12.52
CA ASP A 339 25.15 -6.28 12.75
C ASP A 339 26.11 -6.46 13.92
N GLU A 340 27.18 -5.65 13.97
CA GLU A 340 28.14 -5.71 15.08
C GLU A 340 27.50 -5.32 16.42
N ARG A 341 26.60 -4.33 16.39
CA ARG A 341 25.94 -3.90 17.62
C ARG A 341 24.82 -4.84 18.06
N GLY A 342 24.20 -5.56 17.12
CA GLY A 342 23.17 -6.56 17.39
C GLY A 342 21.86 -6.00 17.94
N ARG A 343 21.56 -4.71 17.70
CA ARG A 343 20.33 -4.06 18.17
C ARG A 343 19.74 -3.14 17.09
N SER A 344 18.44 -2.82 17.20
CA SER A 344 17.77 -1.91 16.27
C SER A 344 18.32 -0.48 16.37
N LEU A 345 18.56 0.14 15.22
CA LEU A 345 18.97 1.54 15.10
C LEU A 345 17.74 2.41 14.80
N SER A 346 17.43 3.35 15.70
CA SER A 346 16.37 4.32 15.43
C SER A 346 16.89 5.49 14.59
N VAL A 347 16.36 5.63 13.38
CA VAL A 347 16.72 6.65 12.38
C VAL A 347 15.63 7.72 12.33
N ASN A 348 16.03 8.97 12.51
CA ASN A 348 15.18 10.15 12.49
C ASN A 348 15.13 10.81 11.10
N SER A 349 16.23 10.74 10.34
CA SER A 349 16.32 11.25 8.96
C SER A 349 17.41 10.52 8.19
N ALA A 350 17.25 10.40 6.88
CA ALA A 350 18.24 9.80 5.98
C ALA A 350 18.26 10.57 4.66
N TYR A 351 18.02 9.94 3.51
CA TYR A 351 17.85 10.70 2.26
C TYR A 351 16.73 11.74 2.42
N ARG A 352 16.99 12.95 1.92
CA ARG A 352 16.03 14.04 1.89
C ARG A 352 15.90 14.54 0.47
N THR A 353 14.68 14.60 -0.04
CA THR A 353 14.44 15.15 -1.39
C THR A 353 14.77 16.64 -1.43
N ILE A 354 14.85 17.19 -2.64
CA ILE A 354 14.99 18.64 -2.80
C ILE A 354 13.76 19.42 -2.29
N ALA A 355 12.57 18.82 -2.34
CA ALA A 355 11.34 19.44 -1.80
C ALA A 355 11.35 19.49 -0.27
N GLN A 356 11.69 18.37 0.41
CA GLN A 356 11.84 18.37 1.87
C GLN A 356 12.92 19.34 2.35
N GLN A 357 14.05 19.42 1.64
CA GLN A 357 15.08 20.40 1.99
C GLN A 357 14.56 21.84 1.81
N LEU A 358 13.85 22.14 0.72
CA LEU A 358 13.29 23.48 0.52
C LEU A 358 12.24 23.82 1.60
N ALA A 359 11.38 22.86 1.98
CA ALA A 359 10.41 23.05 3.05
C ALA A 359 11.09 23.42 4.39
N LEU A 360 12.12 22.67 4.80
CA LEU A 360 12.90 22.97 6.00
C LEU A 360 13.62 24.33 5.89
N PHE A 361 14.18 24.63 4.73
CA PHE A 361 14.86 25.90 4.50
C PHE A 361 13.90 27.10 4.56
N ASN A 362 12.67 26.93 4.07
CA ASN A 362 11.61 27.92 4.21
C ASN A 362 11.19 28.09 5.67
N HIS A 363 11.06 27.01 6.44
CA HIS A 363 10.78 27.11 7.87
C HIS A 363 11.89 27.87 8.60
N ALA A 364 13.17 27.57 8.32
CA ALA A 364 14.31 28.28 8.89
C ALA A 364 14.33 29.78 8.53
N ARG A 365 14.13 30.12 7.25
CA ARG A 365 14.05 31.52 6.77
C ARG A 365 12.93 32.31 7.44
N ASN A 366 11.79 31.65 7.67
CA ASN A 366 10.61 32.23 8.29
C ASN A 366 10.57 32.04 9.82
N GLN A 367 11.64 31.50 10.43
CA GLN A 367 11.74 31.21 11.87
C GLN A 367 10.56 30.39 12.43
N ARG A 368 10.03 29.46 11.63
CA ARG A 368 8.96 28.53 12.01
C ARG A 368 9.55 27.24 12.58
N CYS A 369 8.74 26.50 13.34
CA CYS A 369 9.05 25.14 13.78
C CYS A 369 10.28 25.00 14.69
N GLY A 370 10.71 26.08 15.35
CA GLY A 370 11.88 26.07 16.23
C GLY A 370 13.22 25.92 15.49
N ILE A 371 13.22 26.10 14.17
CA ILE A 371 14.42 25.94 13.33
C ILE A 371 15.12 27.29 13.20
N SER A 372 16.40 27.35 13.57
CA SER A 372 17.18 28.58 13.45
C SER A 372 17.58 28.82 11.99
N ARG A 373 17.63 30.10 11.58
CA ARG A 373 17.88 30.51 10.18
C ARG A 373 19.15 29.89 9.58
N ASP A 374 20.17 29.70 10.40
CA ASP A 374 21.49 29.25 9.97
C ASP A 374 21.71 27.74 10.16
N SER A 375 20.72 27.00 10.67
CA SER A 375 20.82 25.54 10.90
C SER A 375 20.52 24.69 9.67
N VAL A 376 19.94 25.27 8.60
CA VAL A 376 19.50 24.51 7.42
C VAL A 376 20.21 25.00 6.18
N ALA A 377 20.96 24.10 5.54
CA ALA A 377 21.63 24.40 4.28
C ALA A 377 20.62 24.71 3.16
N PRO A 378 20.92 25.66 2.24
CA PRO A 378 20.08 25.86 1.06
C PRO A 378 20.15 24.63 0.14
N PRO A 379 19.09 24.28 -0.61
CA PRO A 379 19.18 23.26 -1.64
C PRO A 379 20.22 23.61 -2.72
N PRO A 380 20.93 22.62 -3.31
CA PRO A 380 20.97 21.20 -2.98
C PRO A 380 22.15 20.86 -2.05
N ARG A 381 22.52 21.75 -1.12
CA ARG A 381 23.80 21.69 -0.38
C ARG A 381 23.75 20.84 0.90
N SER A 382 22.60 20.25 1.24
CA SER A 382 22.49 19.36 2.40
C SER A 382 23.08 17.97 2.09
N ASN A 383 23.83 17.40 3.02
CA ASN A 383 24.39 16.04 2.88
C ASN A 383 23.28 14.97 2.84
N HIS A 384 22.10 15.24 3.41
CA HIS A 384 20.94 14.33 3.27
C HIS A 384 20.48 14.20 1.83
N GLN A 385 20.64 15.25 1.01
CA GLN A 385 20.26 15.22 -0.41
C GLN A 385 21.21 14.39 -1.27
N THR A 386 22.35 13.96 -0.72
CA THR A 386 23.28 13.09 -1.43
C THR A 386 23.16 11.62 -1.01
N GLY A 387 22.29 11.27 -0.07
CA GLY A 387 22.08 9.89 0.37
C GLY A 387 23.27 9.32 1.16
N ILE A 388 24.04 10.16 1.84
CA ILE A 388 25.19 9.74 2.66
C ILE A 388 25.09 10.19 4.11
N ALA A 389 23.97 10.81 4.50
CA ALA A 389 23.77 11.33 5.85
C ALA A 389 22.66 10.57 6.58
N LEU A 390 22.78 10.50 7.90
CA LEU A 390 21.80 9.94 8.83
C LEU A 390 21.68 10.84 10.06
N ASP A 391 20.44 11.05 10.50
CA ASP A 391 20.12 11.53 11.84
C ASP A 391 19.58 10.35 12.64
N ILE A 392 20.12 10.09 13.83
CA ILE A 392 19.75 8.93 14.63
C ILE A 392 19.48 9.28 16.10
N ASN A 393 18.79 8.39 16.80
CA ASN A 393 18.69 8.43 18.26
C ASN A 393 19.85 7.67 18.91
N ASP A 394 20.21 8.08 20.13
CA ASP A 394 21.28 7.47 20.94
C ASP A 394 22.64 7.50 20.22
N GLU A 395 22.99 8.69 19.69
CA GLU A 395 24.17 8.95 18.86
C GLU A 395 25.46 8.54 19.56
N GLN A 396 25.58 8.84 20.86
CA GLN A 396 26.82 8.62 21.62
C GLN A 396 27.12 7.13 21.71
N ALA A 397 26.08 6.32 21.89
CA ALA A 397 26.24 4.89 22.02
C ALA A 397 26.41 4.21 20.64
N TRP A 398 25.86 4.80 19.56
CA TRP A 398 26.04 4.29 18.18
C TRP A 398 27.37 4.69 17.55
N LYS A 399 27.95 5.82 17.99
CA LYS A 399 29.17 6.41 17.42
C LYS A 399 30.33 5.41 17.27
N PRO A 400 30.73 4.59 18.26
CA PRO A 400 31.86 3.68 18.10
C PRO A 400 31.65 2.63 16.98
N PHE A 401 30.42 2.17 16.78
CA PHE A 401 30.07 1.19 15.76
C PHE A 401 30.00 1.84 14.38
N LEU A 402 29.37 3.02 14.28
CA LEU A 402 29.26 3.76 13.03
C LEU A 402 30.64 4.26 12.54
N GLU A 403 31.46 4.83 13.43
CA GLU A 403 32.79 5.34 13.06
C GLU A 403 33.74 4.25 12.58
N LYS A 404 33.64 3.04 13.15
CA LYS A 404 34.41 1.88 12.70
C LYS A 404 34.14 1.53 11.24
N TYR A 405 32.93 1.76 10.75
CA TYR A 405 32.53 1.46 9.36
C TYR A 405 32.49 2.70 8.46
N GLY A 406 33.21 3.76 8.83
CA GLY A 406 33.45 4.90 7.96
C GLY A 406 32.35 5.96 7.98
N TRP A 407 31.43 5.92 8.96
CA TRP A 407 30.60 7.08 9.29
C TRP A 407 31.39 8.08 10.13
N LYS A 408 31.06 9.36 10.06
CA LYS A 408 31.69 10.41 10.84
C LYS A 408 30.60 11.19 11.55
N TRP A 409 30.67 11.21 12.88
CA TRP A 409 29.78 12.02 13.69
C TRP A 409 30.03 13.52 13.45
N TYR A 410 28.96 14.30 13.31
CA TYR A 410 29.07 15.73 13.03
C TYR A 410 29.59 16.52 14.23
N GLY A 411 29.22 16.10 15.44
CA GLY A 411 29.61 16.75 16.69
C GLY A 411 28.42 17.31 17.47
N PRO A 412 28.67 17.97 18.60
CA PRO A 412 27.61 18.41 19.52
C PRO A 412 26.68 19.49 18.93
N THR A 413 27.11 20.20 17.89
CA THR A 413 26.29 21.21 17.20
C THR A 413 25.14 20.59 16.42
N ASP A 414 25.30 19.34 15.98
CA ASP A 414 24.27 18.54 15.33
C ASP A 414 24.40 17.09 15.79
N ALA A 415 24.06 16.88 17.07
CA ALA A 415 24.30 15.61 17.75
C ALA A 415 23.75 14.38 17.01
N PRO A 416 22.53 14.35 16.45
CA PRO A 416 22.05 13.13 15.79
C PRO A 416 22.79 12.81 14.47
N HIS A 417 23.53 13.76 13.89
CA HIS A 417 24.00 13.70 12.51
C HIS A 417 25.30 12.90 12.32
N PHE A 418 25.29 12.02 11.32
CA PHE A 418 26.45 11.30 10.80
C PHE A 418 26.54 11.41 9.28
N ASP A 419 27.75 11.62 8.76
CA ASP A 419 28.06 11.50 7.34
C ASP A 419 28.87 10.24 7.06
N TYR A 420 28.51 9.47 6.04
CA TYR A 420 29.38 8.43 5.50
C TYR A 420 30.57 9.05 4.74
N ARG A 421 31.78 8.62 5.10
CA ARG A 421 33.07 9.09 4.59
C ARG A 421 33.97 7.95 4.06
N GLY A 422 33.45 6.72 3.98
CA GLY A 422 34.22 5.54 3.55
C GLY A 422 34.58 5.47 2.06
N GLY A 423 34.18 6.45 1.24
CA GLY A 423 34.49 6.53 -0.19
C GLY A 423 33.49 5.80 -1.09
N ASN A 424 33.78 5.73 -2.38
CA ASN A 424 32.93 5.11 -3.42
C ASN A 424 31.51 5.69 -3.55
N THR A 425 31.30 6.91 -3.08
CA THR A 425 30.06 7.65 -3.25
C THR A 425 30.15 8.60 -4.43
N ILE A 426 28.99 8.93 -5.00
CA ILE A 426 28.84 9.90 -6.09
C ILE A 426 28.11 11.15 -5.58
N TYR A 427 28.33 12.30 -6.21
CA TYR A 427 27.52 13.49 -5.92
C TYR A 427 26.24 13.47 -6.76
N ILE A 428 25.07 13.43 -6.11
CA ILE A 428 23.75 13.36 -6.78
C ILE A 428 22.91 14.61 -6.60
N GLY A 429 23.47 15.66 -5.98
CA GLY A 429 22.71 16.89 -5.70
C GLY A 429 22.24 17.57 -6.99
N ALA A 430 23.10 17.65 -8.01
CA ALA A 430 22.73 18.19 -9.32
C ALA A 430 21.68 17.33 -10.05
N ASP A 431 21.75 16.00 -9.89
CA ASP A 431 20.77 15.07 -10.47
C ASP A 431 19.40 15.23 -9.79
N SER A 432 19.36 15.44 -8.47
CA SER A 432 18.13 15.71 -7.73
C SER A 432 17.45 17.01 -8.20
N VAL A 433 18.24 18.04 -8.53
CA VAL A 433 17.73 19.29 -9.11
C VAL A 433 17.18 19.02 -10.52
N ARG A 434 17.92 18.29 -11.36
CA ARG A 434 17.49 17.96 -12.72
C ARG A 434 16.21 17.12 -12.72
N ALA A 435 16.07 16.19 -11.78
CA ALA A 435 14.85 15.39 -11.58
C ALA A 435 13.62 16.29 -11.35
N PHE A 436 13.75 17.31 -10.50
CA PHE A 436 12.70 18.31 -10.33
C PHE A 436 12.46 19.13 -11.61
N GLN A 437 13.51 19.62 -12.26
CA GLN A 437 13.37 20.44 -13.48
C GLN A 437 12.62 19.68 -14.60
N GLN A 438 12.89 18.37 -14.76
CA GLN A 438 12.17 17.49 -15.66
C GLN A 438 10.71 17.30 -15.24
N LEU A 439 10.46 17.03 -13.97
CA LEU A 439 9.10 16.87 -13.43
C LEU A 439 8.27 18.14 -13.62
N TRP A 440 8.87 19.30 -13.38
CA TRP A 440 8.25 20.60 -13.60
C TRP A 440 7.89 20.80 -15.07
N ASN A 441 8.85 20.62 -15.97
CA ASN A 441 8.65 20.83 -17.41
C ASN A 441 7.59 19.90 -18.00
N LEU A 442 7.50 18.66 -17.49
CA LEU A 442 6.48 17.70 -17.89
C LEU A 442 5.06 18.18 -17.54
N ASN A 443 4.93 18.82 -16.38
CA ASN A 443 3.65 19.28 -15.85
C ASN A 443 3.30 20.72 -16.25
N ASN A 444 4.29 21.51 -16.68
CA ASN A 444 4.15 22.93 -17.01
C ASN A 444 4.73 23.22 -18.41
N PRO A 445 4.10 22.74 -19.49
CA PRO A 445 4.67 22.83 -20.84
C PRO A 445 4.81 24.27 -21.35
N THR A 446 4.07 25.22 -20.78
CA THR A 446 4.10 26.65 -21.13
C THR A 446 4.99 27.49 -20.21
N ASP A 447 5.48 26.95 -19.09
CA ASP A 447 6.39 27.62 -18.15
C ASP A 447 7.60 26.72 -17.89
N ARG A 448 8.44 26.53 -18.90
CA ARG A 448 9.59 25.61 -18.82
C ARG A 448 10.81 26.28 -18.20
N ILE A 449 11.59 25.48 -17.47
CA ILE A 449 12.93 25.84 -16.96
C ILE A 449 14.02 24.98 -17.58
N LYS A 450 15.27 25.44 -17.47
CA LYS A 450 16.44 24.71 -17.97
C LYS A 450 16.68 23.47 -17.11
N GLU A 451 16.85 22.31 -17.73
CA GLU A 451 17.16 21.03 -17.06
C GLU A 451 18.67 20.84 -16.82
N ASN A 452 19.32 21.88 -16.31
CA ASN A 452 20.77 21.96 -16.17
C ASN A 452 21.31 21.37 -14.85
N GLY A 453 20.44 21.00 -13.91
CA GLY A 453 20.82 20.54 -12.57
C GLY A 453 21.32 21.65 -11.64
N MET A 454 21.17 22.92 -12.01
CA MET A 454 21.51 24.07 -11.19
C MET A 454 20.30 24.57 -10.42
N PHE A 455 20.43 24.73 -9.10
CA PHE A 455 19.37 25.31 -8.27
C PHE A 455 19.48 26.85 -8.29
N ASP A 456 18.88 27.45 -9.31
CA ASP A 456 18.78 28.90 -9.49
C ASP A 456 17.44 29.47 -8.96
N ALA A 457 17.29 30.79 -9.00
CA ALA A 457 16.08 31.47 -8.53
C ALA A 457 14.81 31.01 -9.25
N GLU A 458 14.92 30.67 -10.54
CA GLU A 458 13.80 30.16 -11.34
C GLU A 458 13.37 28.75 -10.87
N THR A 459 14.34 27.88 -10.59
CA THR A 459 14.12 26.53 -10.04
C THR A 459 13.51 26.61 -8.65
N GLU A 460 14.05 27.46 -7.77
CA GLU A 460 13.55 27.65 -6.41
C GLU A 460 12.11 28.18 -6.40
N LEU A 461 11.80 29.17 -7.25
CA LEU A 461 10.46 29.74 -7.37
C LEU A 461 9.42 28.66 -7.73
N ARG A 462 9.78 27.75 -8.63
CA ARG A 462 8.88 26.72 -9.14
C ARG A 462 8.73 25.56 -8.19
N LEU A 463 9.81 25.17 -7.52
CA LEU A 463 9.72 24.17 -6.45
C LEU A 463 8.83 24.69 -5.31
N ASN A 464 8.96 25.96 -4.94
CA ASN A 464 8.07 26.62 -3.98
C ASN A 464 6.59 26.65 -4.40
N ASN A 465 6.31 26.71 -5.71
CA ASN A 465 4.94 26.72 -6.24
C ASN A 465 4.43 25.32 -6.63
N SER A 466 5.22 24.28 -6.39
CA SER A 466 4.81 22.89 -6.69
C SER A 466 3.78 22.40 -5.66
N PRO A 467 2.82 21.55 -6.09
CA PRO A 467 1.85 20.90 -5.19
C PRO A 467 2.56 20.00 -4.19
N VAL A 468 2.24 20.09 -2.89
CA VAL A 468 2.84 19.22 -1.86
C VAL A 468 2.45 17.75 -2.05
N ASP A 469 1.27 17.49 -2.60
CA ASP A 469 0.75 16.15 -2.92
C ASP A 469 1.32 15.59 -4.23
N GLY A 470 2.13 16.36 -4.96
CA GLY A 470 2.66 15.98 -6.26
C GLY A 470 1.80 16.44 -7.44
N PHE A 471 2.38 16.37 -8.62
CA PHE A 471 1.73 16.78 -9.86
C PHE A 471 0.86 15.67 -10.45
N PRO A 472 -0.19 16.03 -11.24
CA PRO A 472 -1.06 15.04 -11.89
C PRO A 472 -0.37 14.12 -12.90
N LYS A 473 0.77 14.52 -13.49
CA LYS A 473 1.52 13.67 -14.44
C LYS A 473 2.84 13.21 -13.82
N GLU A 474 2.96 11.92 -13.60
CA GLU A 474 4.23 11.19 -13.55
C GLU A 474 4.33 10.37 -14.84
N SER A 475 5.43 10.45 -15.59
CA SER A 475 5.61 9.62 -16.80
C SER A 475 6.77 8.66 -16.69
#